data_AF-A0A101LH89-F1
#
_entry.id   AF-A0A101LH89-F1
#
_cell.length_a   1.000
_cell.length_b   1.000
_cell.length_c   1.000
_cell.angle_alpha   90.00
_cell.angle_beta   90.00
_cell.angle_gamma   90.00
#
_symmetry.space_group_name_H-M   'P 1'
#
loop_
_entity.id
_entity.type
_entity.pdbx_description
1 polymer ?
#
loop_
_entity_poly.entity_id
_entity_poly.type
_entity_poly.pdbx_seq_one_letter_code
_entity_poly.pdbx_strand_id
1 'polypeptide(L)' 'MSEPQQNHSAEADASSMDPHDWGRAMALAVTRLAEQLAPADSEDIHASLVGKDLHLKIRDADAGVTITVSTAPVPGDEG' A
#
# COMPACT_ATOMS: atom_id res chain seq x y z
N MET A 1 4.06 8.65 25.89
CA MET A 1 5.18 8.71 24.92
C MET A 1 4.55 8.43 23.59
N SER A 2 4.46 9.41 22.68
CA SER A 2 3.96 9.16 21.33
C SER A 2 5.05 8.40 20.59
N GLU A 3 4.83 7.12 20.33
CA GLU A 3 5.70 6.36 19.43
C GLU A 3 5.79 7.11 18.10
N PRO A 4 6.97 7.14 17.44
CA PRO A 4 7.05 7.70 16.10
C PRO A 4 5.98 6.99 15.26
N GLN A 5 5.07 7.74 14.65
CA GLN A 5 4.10 7.20 13.72
C GLN A 5 4.91 6.54 12.60
N GLN A 6 5.13 5.24 12.68
CA GLN A 6 5.88 4.51 11.66
C GLN A 6 5.03 4.54 10.40
N ASN A 7 5.52 5.22 9.37
CA ASN A 7 4.85 5.27 8.08
C ASN A 7 5.08 3.92 7.40
N HIS A 8 4.07 3.05 7.44
CA HIS A 8 4.11 1.78 6.74
C HIS A 8 3.68 1.97 5.29
N SER A 9 4.41 1.34 4.38
CA SER A 9 4.11 1.38 2.96
C SER A 9 4.49 0.06 2.29
N ALA A 10 3.70 -0.34 1.31
CA ALA A 10 3.99 -1.50 0.48
C ALA A 10 3.72 -1.17 -0.99
N GLU A 11 4.46 -1.86 -1.87
CA GLU A 11 4.40 -1.63 -3.31
C GLU A 11 4.16 -2.93 -4.07
N ALA A 12 3.55 -2.83 -5.24
CA ALA A 12 3.42 -3.92 -6.19
C ALA A 12 3.29 -3.38 -7.63
N ASP A 13 3.81 -4.14 -8.58
CA ASP A 13 3.84 -3.72 -9.98
C ASP A 13 2.71 -4.39 -10.78
N ALA A 14 2.10 -3.60 -11.67
CA ALA A 14 1.26 -4.08 -12.74
C ALA A 14 2.02 -3.96 -14.06
N SER A 15 1.99 -5.00 -14.89
CA SER A 15 2.66 -5.04 -16.20
C SER A 15 1.82 -4.41 -17.32
N SER A 16 0.95 -3.46 -16.97
CA SER A 16 0.02 -2.81 -17.88
C SER A 16 -0.22 -1.37 -17.43
N MET A 17 -0.39 -0.46 -18.40
CA MET A 17 -0.83 0.91 -18.16
C MET A 17 -2.36 1.03 -18.12
N ASP A 18 -3.10 -0.07 -18.39
CA ASP A 18 -4.56 -0.07 -18.33
C ASP A 18 -5.03 -0.18 -16.87
N PRO A 19 -5.78 0.82 -16.33
CA PRO A 19 -6.32 0.79 -14.98
C PRO A 19 -7.17 -0.45 -14.65
N HIS A 20 -7.80 -1.07 -15.64
CA HIS A 20 -8.57 -2.29 -15.42
C HIS A 20 -7.70 -3.48 -14.99
N ASP A 21 -6.41 -3.48 -15.33
CA ASP A 21 -5.45 -4.54 -14.99
C ASP A 21 -4.78 -4.34 -13.63
N TRP A 22 -4.92 -3.16 -13.02
CA TRP A 22 -4.19 -2.77 -11.81
C TRP A 22 -4.73 -3.42 -10.53
N GLY A 23 -5.95 -3.95 -10.56
CA GLY A 23 -6.62 -4.51 -9.38
C GLY A 23 -5.78 -5.58 -8.67
N ARG A 24 -5.05 -6.41 -9.43
CA ARG A 24 -4.17 -7.45 -8.85
C ARG A 24 -2.98 -6.86 -8.10
N ALA A 25 -2.30 -5.86 -8.69
CA ALA A 25 -1.18 -5.19 -8.04
C ALA A 25 -1.65 -4.42 -6.80
N MET A 26 -2.81 -3.76 -6.89
CA MET A 26 -3.41 -3.07 -5.75
C MET A 26 -3.72 -4.04 -4.60
N ALA A 27 -4.36 -5.18 -4.90
CA ALA A 27 -4.64 -6.20 -3.89
C ALA A 27 -3.36 -6.71 -3.21
N LEU A 28 -2.30 -6.94 -4.00
CA LEU A 28 -1.01 -7.40 -3.47
C LEU A 28 -0.34 -6.34 -2.57
N ALA A 29 -0.35 -5.08 -2.97
CA ALA A 29 0.19 -3.99 -2.15
C ALA A 29 -0.59 -3.85 -0.82
N VAL A 30 -1.93 -3.96 -0.86
CA VAL A 30 -2.78 -3.96 0.34
C VAL A 30 -2.46 -5.14 1.26
N THR A 31 -2.34 -6.36 0.73
CA THR A 31 -1.98 -7.54 1.54
C THR A 31 -0.60 -7.37 2.19
N ARG A 32 0.40 -6.91 1.43
CA ARG A 32 1.74 -6.65 1.97
C ARG A 32 1.74 -5.58 3.06
N LEU A 33 0.89 -4.56 2.94
CA LEU A 33 0.74 -3.55 3.98
C LEU A 33 0.08 -4.13 5.24
N ALA A 34 -0.95 -4.97 5.08
CA ALA A 34 -1.56 -5.70 6.19
C ALA A 34 -0.53 -6.59 6.92
N GLU A 35 0.32 -7.31 6.20
CA GLU A 35 1.39 -8.13 6.79
C GLU A 35 2.37 -7.32 7.64
N GLN A 36 2.68 -6.08 7.24
CA GLN A 36 3.56 -5.19 8.01
C GLN A 36 2.92 -4.67 9.30
N LEU A 37 1.59 -4.49 9.29
CA LEU A 37 0.83 -3.90 10.39
C LEU A 37 0.30 -4.95 11.37
N ALA A 38 0.09 -6.17 10.91
CA ALA A 38 -0.50 -7.23 11.69
C ALA A 38 0.44 -7.68 12.82
N PRO A 39 -0.08 -7.89 14.05
CA PRO A 39 0.65 -8.59 15.09
C PRO A 39 1.08 -9.99 14.62
N ALA A 40 2.20 -10.50 15.14
CA ALA A 40 2.72 -11.82 14.76
C ALA A 40 1.72 -12.97 14.95
N ASP A 41 0.80 -12.85 15.92
CA ASP A 41 -0.22 -13.84 16.25
C ASP A 41 -1.61 -13.52 15.65
N SER A 42 -1.68 -12.64 14.64
CA SER A 42 -2.96 -12.22 14.05
C SER A 42 -3.60 -13.33 13.20
N GLU A 43 -4.84 -13.69 13.51
CA GLU A 43 -5.63 -14.66 12.73
C GLU A 43 -6.15 -14.09 11.40
N ASP A 44 -6.33 -12.77 11.32
CA ASP A 44 -6.69 -12.05 10.08
C ASP A 44 -5.88 -10.76 9.97
N ILE A 45 -4.84 -10.80 9.14
CA ILE A 45 -3.95 -9.66 8.89
C ILE A 45 -4.68 -8.44 8.33
N HIS A 46 -5.77 -8.63 7.57
CA HIS A 46 -6.49 -7.54 6.90
C HIS A 46 -7.35 -6.74 7.87
N ALA A 47 -7.75 -7.32 9.01
CA ALA A 47 -8.42 -6.61 10.08
C ALA A 47 -7.60 -5.40 10.58
N SER A 48 -6.27 -5.48 10.51
CA SER A 48 -5.34 -4.40 10.87
C SER A 48 -5.46 -3.16 9.96
N LEU A 49 -6.09 -3.27 8.78
CA LEU A 49 -6.32 -2.15 7.87
C LEU A 49 -7.67 -1.47 8.08
N VAL A 50 -8.63 -2.12 8.76
CA VAL A 50 -10.00 -1.62 8.90
C VAL A 50 -10.01 -0.33 9.70
N GLY A 51 -10.63 0.72 9.14
CA GLY A 51 -10.74 2.04 9.78
C GLY A 51 -9.48 2.91 9.69
N LYS A 52 -8.43 2.45 8.98
CA LYS A 52 -7.25 3.28 8.68
C LYS A 52 -7.44 4.01 7.35
N ASP A 53 -7.00 5.26 7.31
CA ASP A 53 -6.84 5.97 6.05
C ASP A 53 -5.64 5.40 5.28
N LEU A 54 -5.88 5.01 4.03
CA LEU A 54 -4.86 4.50 3.13
C LEU A 54 -4.61 5.49 2.00
N HIS A 55 -3.34 5.79 1.77
CA HIS A 55 -2.90 6.65 0.67
C HIS A 55 -2.36 5.77 -0.46
N LEU A 56 -2.96 5.94 -1.64
CA LEU A 56 -2.57 5.26 -2.87
C LEU A 56 -1.73 6.21 -3.73
N LYS A 57 -0.57 5.74 -4.18
CA LYS A 57 0.26 6.43 -5.18
C LYS A 57 0.53 5.48 -6.34
N ILE A 58 0.30 5.95 -7.56
CA ILE A 58 0.57 5.21 -8.80
C ILE A 58 1.70 5.94 -9.53
N ARG A 59 2.73 5.21 -9.92
CA ARG A 59 3.90 5.74 -10.65
C ARG A 59 4.12 4.94 -11.92
N ASP A 60 4.53 5.60 -12.99
CA ASP A 60 5.00 4.94 -14.20
C ASP A 60 6.23 4.07 -13.89
N ALA A 61 6.28 2.90 -14.50
CA ALA A 61 7.41 1.99 -14.52
C ALA A 61 7.65 1.51 -15.97
N ASP A 62 8.84 0.98 -16.27
CA ASP A 62 9.24 0.62 -17.65
C ASP A 62 8.26 -0.30 -18.39
N ALA A 63 7.49 -1.11 -17.67
CA ALA A 63 6.57 -2.10 -18.24
C ALA A 63 5.10 -1.94 -17.77
N GLY A 64 4.74 -0.82 -17.15
CA GLY A 64 3.40 -0.60 -16.60
C GLY A 64 3.44 0.39 -15.43
N VAL A 65 2.83 0.05 -14.31
CA VAL A 65 2.79 0.95 -13.15
C VAL A 65 3.25 0.27 -11.87
N THR A 66 3.86 1.04 -10.99
CA THR A 66 4.08 0.67 -9.59
C THR A 66 2.99 1.31 -8.73
N ILE A 67 2.29 0.47 -7.97
CA ILE A 67 1.26 0.88 -7.01
C ILE A 67 1.84 0.84 -5.62
N THR A 68 1.84 1.97 -4.93
CA THR A 68 2.21 2.10 -3.52
C THR A 68 0.98 2.35 -2.67
N VAL A 69 0.80 1.60 -1.58
CA VAL A 69 -0.23 1.84 -0.56
C VAL A 69 0.45 2.11 0.77
N SER A 70 -0.02 3.12 1.51
CA SER A 70 0.64 3.58 2.74
C SER A 70 -0.34 4.09 3.79
N THR A 71 0.04 4.05 5.07
CA THR A 71 -0.77 4.55 6.20
C THR A 71 -0.57 6.04 6.50
N ALA A 72 0.24 6.72 5.69
CA ALA A 72 0.51 8.14 5.79
C ALA A 72 0.83 8.66 4.38
N PRO A 73 0.67 9.97 4.12
CA PRO A 73 1.03 10.55 2.84
C PRO A 73 2.49 10.22 2.49
N VAL A 74 2.72 9.71 1.28
CA VAL A 74 4.08 9.46 0.78
C VAL A 74 4.70 10.83 0.44
N PRO A 75 5.86 11.21 1.01
CA PRO A 75 6.47 12.51 0.72
C PRO A 75 6.74 12.64 -0.79
N GLY A 76 6.25 13.73 -1.38
CA GLY A 76 6.34 13.99 -2.82
C GLY A 76 5.02 14.34 -3.50
N ASP A 77 4.01 14.77 -2.74
CA ASP A 77 2.78 15.39 -3.26
C ASP A 77 2.76 16.87 -2.80
N GLU A 78 3.73 17.65 -3.27
CA GLU A 78 3.54 19.10 -3.42
C GLU A 78 3.28 19.30 -4.91
N GLY A 79 2.04 19.67 -5.24
CA GLY A 79 1.53 19.78 -6.61
C GLY A 79 2.19 20.84 -7.48
#